data_AF-X1LME9-F1
#
_entry.id   AF-X1LME9-F1
#
_cell.length_a   1.000
_cell.length_b   1.000
_cell.length_c   1.000
_cell.angle_alpha   90.00
_cell.angle_beta   90.00
_cell.angle_gamma   90.00
#
_symmetry.space_group_name_H-M   'P 1'
#
loop_
_entity.id
_entity.type
_entity.pdbx_description
1 polymer ?
#
loop_
_entity_poly.entity_id
_entity_poly.type
_entity_poly.pdbx_seq_one_letter_code
_entity_poly.pdbx_strand_id
1 'polypeptide(L)'
;MANGLGKDLEIHYQYTTSPKKIYHKLKYITRPTFLDQSWDELLAAEIYGLRNNNTWGKWDQDPKWQLRHSNRAIAIMAKVEQGLHPISGKPLTWNRHLVPLSLILSQDPTEIAPGYYLLPPIRQPPKNRGSPFPYLQPYLPNDRLTP
;
A
#
# COMPACT_ATOMS: atom_id res chain seq x y z
N MET A 1 -7.79 -30.27 19.85
CA MET A 1 -7.73 -29.67 21.20
C MET A 1 -6.54 -28.72 21.21
N ALA A 2 -6.76 -27.41 21.24
CA ALA A 2 -5.69 -26.41 21.34
C ALA A 2 -5.85 -25.68 22.68
N ASN A 3 -5.59 -26.40 23.77
CA ASN A 3 -5.58 -25.85 25.13
C ASN A 3 -4.13 -25.78 25.59
N GLY A 4 -3.45 -24.66 25.36
CA GLY A 4 -2.04 -24.52 25.74
C GLY A 4 -1.37 -23.17 25.52
N LEU A 5 -2.09 -22.10 25.15
CA LEU A 5 -1.53 -20.75 25.16
C LEU A 5 -2.35 -19.94 26.16
N GLY A 6 -1.72 -19.62 27.29
CA GLY A 6 -2.33 -18.94 28.42
C GLY A 6 -3.01 -17.63 28.00
N LYS A 7 -4.11 -17.32 28.70
CA LYS A 7 -4.96 -16.13 28.52
C LYS A 7 -4.27 -14.76 28.67
N ASP A 8 -2.94 -14.73 28.80
CA ASP A 8 -2.17 -13.55 29.20
C ASP A 8 -1.17 -13.04 28.15
N LEU A 9 -1.13 -13.60 26.93
CA LEU A 9 -0.24 -13.07 25.89
C LEU A 9 -0.88 -11.88 25.15
N GLU A 10 -0.86 -10.73 25.82
CA GLU A 10 -1.33 -9.46 25.27
C GLU A 10 -0.20 -8.79 24.45
N ILE A 11 -0.16 -9.05 23.14
CA ILE A 11 0.87 -8.49 22.25
C ILE A 11 0.45 -7.08 21.79
N HIS A 12 0.94 -6.04 22.47
CA HIS A 12 0.65 -4.64 22.16
C HIS A 12 1.47 -4.09 20.98
N TYR A 13 0.99 -4.30 19.74
CA TYR A 13 1.55 -3.71 18.50
C TYR A 13 1.20 -2.22 18.28
N GLN A 14 1.23 -1.39 19.33
CA GLN A 14 0.99 0.05 19.19
C GLN A 14 2.30 0.80 18.98
N TYR A 15 2.38 1.66 17.96
CA TYR A 15 3.48 2.60 17.79
C TYR A 15 3.52 3.59 18.96
N THR A 16 4.70 3.88 19.49
CA THR A 16 4.87 4.79 20.62
C THR A 16 5.89 5.87 20.30
N THR A 17 5.55 7.12 20.60
CA THR A 17 6.37 8.31 20.31
C THR A 17 7.15 8.79 21.53
N SER A 18 6.82 8.31 22.73
CA SER A 18 7.52 8.71 23.96
C SER A 18 8.88 8.01 24.07
N PRO A 19 9.99 8.76 24.25
CA PRO A 19 11.33 8.19 24.33
C PRO A 19 11.46 7.07 25.36
N LYS A 20 10.87 7.23 26.56
CA LYS A 20 10.90 6.22 27.62
C LYS A 20 10.23 4.91 27.22
N LYS A 21 9.09 5.00 26.54
CA LYS A 21 8.35 3.82 26.04
C LYS A 21 9.09 3.15 24.88
N ILE A 22 9.73 3.93 24.01
CA ILE A 22 10.60 3.42 22.93
C ILE A 22 11.75 2.62 23.52
N TYR A 23 12.50 3.17 24.48
CA TYR A 23 13.60 2.46 25.15
C TYR A 23 13.15 1.19 25.87
N HIS A 24 12.01 1.24 26.56
CA HIS A 24 11.45 0.06 27.23
C HIS A 24 11.08 -1.05 26.23
N LYS A 25 10.42 -0.69 25.12
CA LYS A 25 10.08 -1.64 24.05
C LYS A 25 11.31 -2.21 23.38
N LEU A 26 12.30 -1.38 23.04
CA LEU A 26 13.58 -1.83 22.50
C LEU A 26 14.24 -2.84 23.44
N LYS A 27 14.35 -2.51 24.74
CA LYS A 27 14.92 -3.41 25.75
C LYS A 27 14.14 -4.72 25.85
N TYR A 28 12.81 -4.70 25.73
CA TYR A 28 11.98 -5.90 25.78
C TYR A 28 12.17 -6.77 24.52
N ILE A 29 12.14 -6.17 23.34
CA ILE A 29 12.31 -6.84 22.04
C ILE A 29 13.70 -7.45 21.91
N THR A 30 14.73 -6.74 22.36
CA THR A 30 16.12 -7.22 22.29
C THR A 30 16.53 -8.05 23.50
N ARG A 31 15.64 -8.26 24.47
CA ARG A 31 15.93 -9.12 25.60
C ARG A 31 16.06 -10.55 25.09
N PRO A 32 17.19 -11.23 25.32
CA PRO A 32 17.30 -12.64 24.97
C PRO A 32 16.25 -13.40 25.79
N THR A 33 15.31 -14.03 25.10
CA THR A 33 14.28 -14.89 25.70
C THR A 33 14.78 -16.30 25.88
N PHE A 34 15.71 -16.75 25.04
CA PHE A 34 16.42 -18.01 25.19
C PHE A 34 17.57 -17.84 26.18
N LEU A 35 17.35 -18.27 27.43
CA LEU A 35 18.29 -18.03 28.55
C LEU A 35 19.02 -19.29 29.00
N ASP A 36 18.48 -20.47 28.70
CA ASP A 36 19.00 -21.75 29.15
C ASP A 36 19.08 -22.72 27.96
N GLN A 37 20.23 -23.33 27.79
CA GLN A 37 20.50 -24.31 26.75
C GLN A 37 19.59 -25.55 26.89
N SER A 38 19.18 -25.91 28.12
CA SER A 38 18.34 -27.07 28.37
C SER A 38 16.93 -26.98 27.77
N TRP A 39 16.50 -25.78 27.39
CA TRP A 39 15.18 -25.57 26.78
C TRP A 39 15.11 -26.08 25.34
N ASP A 40 16.23 -26.02 24.62
CA ASP A 40 16.38 -26.56 23.26
C ASP A 40 17.88 -26.64 22.91
N GLU A 41 18.47 -27.82 23.09
CA GLU A 41 19.91 -28.02 22.88
C GLU A 41 20.33 -27.88 21.41
N LEU A 42 19.44 -28.25 20.47
CA LEU A 42 19.72 -28.15 19.04
C LEU A 42 19.74 -26.67 18.61
N LEU A 43 18.72 -25.91 19.00
CA LEU A 43 18.67 -24.47 18.76
C LEU A 43 19.85 -23.76 19.43
N ALA A 44 20.20 -24.13 20.67
CA ALA A 44 21.35 -23.58 21.38
C ALA A 44 22.65 -23.79 20.60
N ALA A 45 22.86 -24.99 20.04
CA ALA A 45 24.03 -25.30 19.23
C ALA A 45 24.05 -24.50 17.92
N GLU A 46 22.90 -24.29 17.28
CA GLU A 46 22.79 -23.50 16.05
C GLU A 46 23.04 -22.00 16.28
N ILE A 47 22.58 -21.44 17.40
CA ILE A 47 22.80 -20.03 17.74
C ILE A 47 24.15 -19.78 18.43
N TYR A 48 24.83 -20.83 18.89
CA TYR A 48 26.13 -20.71 19.54
C TYR A 48 27.18 -20.13 18.58
N GLY A 49 27.64 -18.91 18.88
CA GLY A 49 28.57 -18.19 18.01
C GLY A 49 27.92 -17.47 16.83
N LEU A 50 26.58 -17.46 16.75
CA LEU A 50 25.84 -16.71 15.72
C LEU A 50 26.09 -15.20 15.88
N ARG A 51 26.88 -14.64 14.97
CA ARG A 51 27.07 -13.20 14.85
C ARG A 51 25.89 -12.58 14.11
N ASN A 52 24.80 -12.28 14.83
CA ASN A 52 23.65 -11.55 14.28
C ASN A 52 24.02 -10.12 13.85
N ASN A 53 25.11 -9.57 14.38
CA ASN A 53 25.70 -8.31 13.91
C ASN A 53 26.61 -8.54 12.69
N ASN A 54 26.03 -8.98 11.58
CA ASN A 54 26.61 -8.63 10.30
C ASN A 54 26.31 -7.15 10.07
N THR A 55 27.26 -6.29 10.43
CA THR A 55 27.20 -4.88 10.03
C THR A 55 27.24 -4.84 8.51
N TRP A 56 26.16 -4.39 7.87
CA TRP A 56 26.02 -4.36 6.40
C TRP A 56 26.89 -3.30 5.70
N GLY A 57 28.10 -3.04 6.21
CA GLY A 57 29.03 -2.04 5.73
C GLY A 57 29.68 -1.26 6.87
N LYS A 58 30.64 -0.40 6.52
CA LYS A 58 31.16 0.63 7.43
C LYS A 58 30.38 1.92 7.19
N TRP A 59 30.20 2.73 8.23
CA TRP A 59 29.52 4.04 8.15
C TRP A 59 30.21 5.05 7.24
N ASP A 60 31.51 4.84 7.01
CA ASP A 60 32.39 5.66 6.17
C ASP A 60 32.53 5.10 4.74
N GLN A 61 31.50 4.39 4.26
CA GLN A 61 31.44 3.94 2.87
C GLN A 61 30.18 4.46 2.21
N ASP A 62 30.25 4.56 0.88
CA ASP A 62 29.09 4.92 0.09
C ASP A 62 27.91 4.01 0.43
N PRO A 63 26.69 4.57 0.55
CA PRO A 63 25.51 3.80 0.92
C PRO A 63 25.34 2.64 -0.07
N LYS A 64 25.38 1.42 0.46
CA LYS A 64 25.24 0.19 -0.34
C LYS A 64 23.85 0.07 -0.98
N TRP A 65 22.87 0.72 -0.36
CA TRP A 65 21.52 0.88 -0.89
C TRP A 65 21.31 2.33 -1.29
N GLN A 66 21.37 2.58 -2.60
CA GLN A 66 20.91 3.83 -3.18
C GLN A 66 19.64 3.50 -3.98
N LEU A 67 18.53 4.17 -3.66
CA LEU A 67 17.44 4.26 -4.61
C LEU A 67 18.00 5.01 -5.82
N ARG A 68 18.31 4.29 -6.90
CA ARG A 68 18.78 4.89 -8.15
C ARG A 68 17.86 6.07 -8.46
N HIS A 69 18.41 7.29 -8.45
CA HIS A 69 17.68 8.57 -8.39
C HIS A 69 16.81 8.90 -9.62
N SER A 70 16.33 7.90 -10.36
CA SER A 70 15.54 8.07 -11.57
C SER A 70 14.48 6.98 -11.77
N ASN A 71 14.01 6.34 -10.70
CA ASN A 71 12.90 5.41 -10.87
C ASN A 71 11.59 6.20 -11.08
N ARG A 72 11.10 6.21 -12.33
CA ARG A 72 9.81 6.79 -12.73
C ARG A 72 8.67 6.39 -11.78
N ALA A 73 8.70 5.16 -11.26
CA ALA A 73 7.71 4.69 -10.29
C ALA A 73 7.73 5.49 -8.98
N ILE A 74 8.92 5.86 -8.47
CA ILE A 74 9.05 6.65 -7.24
C ILE A 74 8.47 8.04 -7.45
N ALA A 75 8.75 8.68 -8.59
CA ALA A 75 8.20 10.00 -8.90
C ALA A 75 6.67 9.97 -9.01
N ILE A 76 6.10 8.89 -9.54
CA ILE A 76 4.65 8.66 -9.59
C ILE A 76 4.09 8.50 -8.18
N MET A 77 4.68 7.63 -7.37
CA MET A 77 4.24 7.38 -5.99
C MET A 77 4.31 8.65 -5.14
N ALA A 78 5.37 9.45 -5.28
CA ALA A 78 5.52 10.72 -4.58
C ALA A 78 4.42 11.73 -4.95
N LYS A 79 4.00 11.79 -6.23
CA LYS A 79 2.87 12.65 -6.63
C LYS A 79 1.55 12.19 -6.02
N VAL A 80 1.30 10.88 -5.98
CA VAL A 80 0.08 10.33 -5.36
C VAL A 80 0.03 10.63 -3.86
N GLU A 81 1.18 10.52 -3.17
CA GLU A 81 1.31 10.90 -1.76
C GLU A 81 1.01 12.38 -1.52
N GLN A 82 1.45 13.26 -2.42
CA GLN A 82 1.12 14.69 -2.41
C GLN A 82 -0.33 15.00 -2.79
N GLY A 83 -1.15 14.00 -3.10
CA GLY A 83 -2.53 14.19 -3.54
C GLY A 83 -2.64 14.77 -4.95
N LEU A 84 -1.66 14.50 -5.81
CA LEU A 84 -1.64 14.93 -7.21
C LEU A 84 -1.81 13.73 -8.16
N HIS A 85 -2.53 13.95 -9.25
CA HIS A 85 -2.68 12.96 -10.31
C HIS A 85 -1.32 12.71 -10.99
N PRO A 86 -0.88 11.45 -11.13
CA PRO A 86 0.51 11.14 -11.48
C PRO A 86 0.95 11.61 -12.87
N ILE A 87 0.01 11.71 -13.83
CA ILE A 87 0.27 12.16 -15.20
C ILE A 87 -0.04 13.64 -15.40
N SER A 88 -1.20 14.09 -14.94
CA SER A 88 -1.71 15.45 -15.23
C SER A 88 -1.31 16.49 -14.19
N GLY A 89 -0.89 16.07 -12.99
CA GLY A 89 -0.53 16.98 -11.90
C GLY A 89 -1.71 17.71 -11.26
N LYS A 90 -2.95 17.42 -11.66
CA LYS A 90 -4.15 18.00 -11.05
C LYS A 90 -4.39 17.41 -9.66
N PRO A 91 -5.09 18.11 -8.74
CA PRO A 91 -5.47 17.55 -7.45
C PRO A 91 -6.24 16.23 -7.63
N LEU A 92 -5.83 15.23 -6.86
CA LEU A 92 -6.40 13.88 -6.88
C LEU A 92 -7.66 13.85 -6.01
N THR A 93 -8.76 13.37 -6.59
CA THR A 93 -10.00 13.11 -5.86
C THR A 93 -10.15 11.61 -5.61
N TRP A 94 -10.15 11.21 -4.35
CA TRP A 94 -10.32 9.81 -3.97
C TRP A 94 -11.81 9.44 -3.96
N ASN A 95 -12.16 8.36 -4.67
CA ASN A 95 -13.46 7.74 -4.53
C ASN A 95 -13.48 6.84 -3.29
N ARG A 96 -14.55 6.87 -2.51
CA ARG A 96 -14.71 6.06 -1.29
C ARG A 96 -15.10 4.61 -1.59
N HIS A 97 -15.59 4.32 -2.79
CA HIS A 97 -16.02 2.98 -3.16
C HIS A 97 -14.82 2.03 -3.33
N LEU A 98 -14.89 0.89 -2.65
CA LEU A 98 -13.94 -0.21 -2.86
C LEU A 98 -14.28 -0.91 -4.18
N VAL A 99 -13.29 -1.00 -5.07
CA VAL A 99 -13.43 -1.69 -6.35
C VAL A 99 -12.52 -2.93 -6.33
N PRO A 100 -13.05 -4.14 -6.57
CA PRO A 100 -12.25 -5.34 -6.70
C PRO A 100 -11.18 -5.21 -7.79
N LEU A 101 -9.96 -5.68 -7.51
CA LEU A 101 -8.85 -5.62 -8.47
C LEU A 101 -9.18 -6.33 -9.81
N SER A 102 -9.96 -7.40 -9.78
CA SER A 102 -10.38 -8.13 -10.99
C SER A 102 -11.17 -7.26 -11.97
N LEU A 103 -12.01 -6.33 -11.48
CA LEU A 103 -12.78 -5.40 -12.33
C LEU A 103 -11.91 -4.30 -12.94
N ILE A 104 -10.79 -3.98 -12.29
CA ILE A 104 -9.81 -3.03 -12.81
C ILE A 104 -9.01 -3.71 -13.92
N LEU A 105 -8.52 -4.92 -13.66
CA LEU A 105 -7.75 -5.70 -14.64
C LEU A 105 -8.55 -6.08 -15.88
N SER A 106 -9.88 -6.26 -15.76
CA SER A 106 -10.75 -6.53 -16.92
C SER A 106 -10.93 -5.34 -17.87
N GLN A 107 -10.46 -4.14 -17.51
CA GLN A 107 -10.56 -2.93 -18.34
C GLN A 107 -9.26 -2.62 -19.08
N ASP A 108 -8.35 -3.59 -19.22
CA ASP A 108 -7.03 -3.46 -19.86
C ASP A 108 -6.23 -2.24 -19.34
N PRO A 109 -5.97 -2.16 -18.03
CA PRO A 109 -5.24 -1.03 -17.45
C PRO A 109 -3.75 -1.08 -17.80
N THR A 110 -3.10 0.08 -17.82
CA THR A 110 -1.65 0.18 -17.92
C THR A 110 -1.04 0.38 -16.54
N GLU A 111 -0.13 -0.50 -16.12
CA GLU A 111 0.61 -0.33 -14.86
C GLU A 111 1.66 0.78 -15.00
N ILE A 112 1.62 1.79 -14.11
CA ILE A 112 2.55 2.93 -14.14
C ILE A 112 3.58 2.88 -13.01
N ALA A 113 3.22 2.27 -11.88
CA ALA A 113 4.09 1.99 -10.75
C ALA A 113 3.57 0.73 -10.04
N PRO A 114 4.37 0.05 -9.20
CA PRO A 114 3.93 -1.17 -8.51
C PRO A 114 2.62 -0.96 -7.75
N GLY A 115 1.55 -1.62 -8.19
CA GLY A 115 0.22 -1.51 -7.59
C GLY A 115 -0.60 -0.27 -8.00
N TYR A 116 -0.08 0.59 -8.88
CA TYR A 116 -0.78 1.76 -9.42
C TYR A 116 -1.07 1.59 -10.91
N TYR A 117 -2.36 1.59 -11.23
CA TYR A 117 -2.89 1.34 -12.56
C TYR A 117 -3.56 2.57 -13.15
N LEU A 118 -3.34 2.81 -14.44
CA LEU A 118 -4.07 3.80 -15.23
C LEU A 118 -5.15 3.11 -16.05
N LEU A 119 -6.40 3.50 -15.84
CA LEU A 119 -7.49 3.08 -16.70
C LEU A 119 -7.42 3.78 -18.06
N PRO A 120 -7.82 3.11 -19.15
CA PRO A 120 -7.95 3.77 -20.44
C PRO A 120 -8.98 4.90 -20.38
N PRO A 121 -8.83 5.94 -21.23
CA PRO A 121 -9.78 7.04 -21.26
C PRO A 121 -11.18 6.53 -21.62
N ILE A 122 -12.18 6.97 -20.88
CA ILE A 122 -13.59 6.66 -21.15
C ILE A 122 -13.92 7.16 -22.56
N ARG A 123 -14.38 6.26 -23.45
CA ARG A 123 -14.84 6.64 -24.78
C ARG A 123 -15.98 7.65 -24.63
N GLN A 124 -15.81 8.84 -25.21
CA GLN A 124 -16.90 9.80 -25.28
C GLN A 124 -18.08 9.15 -26.01
N PRO A 125 -19.32 9.43 -25.59
CA PRO A 125 -20.49 8.97 -26.34
C PRO A 125 -20.35 9.44 -27.79
N PRO A 126 -20.75 8.62 -28.77
CA PRO A 126 -20.72 9.03 -30.17
C PRO A 126 -21.45 10.36 -30.29
N LYS A 127 -20.84 11.33 -30.99
CA LYS A 127 -21.50 12.61 -31.30
C LYS A 127 -22.89 12.28 -31.82
N ASN A 128 -23.90 12.89 -31.21
CA ASN A 128 -25.31 12.67 -31.53
C ASN A 128 -25.45 12.80 -33.05
N ARG A 129 -25.57 11.67 -33.75
CA ARG A 129 -25.98 11.71 -35.15
C ARG A 129 -27.39 12.26 -35.04
N GLY A 130 -27.63 13.46 -35.57
CA GLY A 130 -28.98 14.01 -35.63
C GLY A 130 -29.92 12.88 -36.04
N SER A 131 -31.04 12.74 -35.32
CA SER A 131 -32.03 11.70 -35.57
C SER A 131 -32.18 11.52 -37.09
N PRO A 132 -32.08 10.30 -37.64
CA PRO A 132 -32.31 10.08 -39.06
C PRO A 132 -33.74 10.46 -39.47
N PHE A 133 -34.60 10.73 -38.48
CA PHE A 133 -35.97 11.20 -38.62
C PHE A 133 -36.06 12.66 -38.13
N PRO A 134 -35.83 13.66 -39.00
CA PRO A 134 -35.92 15.08 -38.65
C PRO A 134 -37.35 15.55 -38.30
N TYR A 135 -38.35 14.73 -38.59
CA TYR A 135 -39.78 15.01 -38.32
C TYR A 135 -40.30 14.42 -37.01
N LEU A 136 -39.52 13.59 -36.31
CA LEU A 136 -39.89 13.14 -34.97
C LEU A 136 -39.52 14.25 -33.98
N GLN A 137 -40.54 14.88 -33.38
CA GLN A 137 -40.32 15.84 -32.31
C GLN A 137 -39.49 15.18 -31.20
N PRO A 138 -38.47 15.87 -30.64
CA PRO A 138 -37.80 15.40 -29.44
C PRO A 138 -38.87 15.22 -28.36
N TYR A 139 -38.95 14.01 -27.78
CA TYR A 139 -39.83 13.78 -26.63
C TYR A 139 -39.60 14.89 -25.60
N LEU A 140 -40.69 15.57 -25.26
CA LEU A 140 -40.73 16.67 -24.30
C LEU A 140 -39.91 16.33 -23.05
N PRO A 141 -39.02 17.22 -22.56
CA PRO A 141 -38.43 17.05 -21.25
C PRO A 141 -39.54 16.92 -20.21
N ASN A 142 -39.39 15.97 -19.30
CA ASN A 142 -40.35 15.49 -18.29
C ASN A 142 -40.87 16.53 -17.27
N ASP A 143 -40.87 17.83 -17.55
CA ASP A 143 -41.25 18.88 -16.59
C ASP A 143 -42.77 19.17 -16.52
N ARG A 144 -43.62 18.26 -17.02
CA ARG A 144 -45.10 18.43 -16.96
C ARG A 144 -45.86 17.19 -16.51
N LEU A 145 -45.32 16.45 -15.55
CA LEU A 145 -46.09 15.43 -14.82
C LEU A 145 -46.21 15.79 -13.35
N THR A 146 -47.04 16.78 -13.06
CA THR A 146 -47.79 16.87 -11.79
C THR A 146 -49.15 17.52 -12.06
N PRO A 147 -50.28 16.90 -11.66
CA PRO A 147 -51.59 17.55 -11.61
C PRO A 147 -51.70 18.56 -10.47
#